data_AF-A0A1L0DLV0-F1
#
_entry.id   AF-A0A1L0DLV0-F1
#
_cell.length_a   1.000
_cell.length_b   1.000
_cell.length_c   1.000
_cell.angle_alpha   90.00
_cell.angle_beta   90.00
_cell.angle_gamma   90.00
#
_symmetry.space_group_name_H-M   'P 1'
#
loop_
_entity.id
_entity.type
_entity.pdbx_description
1 polymer ?
#
loop_
_entity_poly.entity_id
_entity_poly.type
_entity_poly.pdbx_seq_one_letter_code
_entity_poly.pdbx_strand_id
1 'polypeptide(L)'
;MPQNLLEVFPMEVIDIVLMFLSKRTLATLYDGLSEESVLKPLVFSRMFKHMKVDNLEQLIEAASLDARVGTMHLEYKDEYLSFFQEIPAFTSCISGIKLTLPGPCDYTVFNKIPLKNVSHVELKGVKSFDPSRAPRNLKLINLFFDLHPIPMKMEGWPPSLSSLVIQGHNNLTLIELPKGLEELTCSNLQGLCNQFPSGLEKLELILIPFQNQRFPNSIKELLIDCRTDDVGKLLGRLPSKLKKLSLTTTLYGMISSFECPDSVEILEIKHCIIENLGDFKLPKSLVKFILTDNKILNLQDVKYPESLQVLNLNSNGLRTLHNVDLPKQLRELYVADNYFTSLEGVTFPELEILDITTNSVVEIKSMKNAILPPTLKVLKAGGHCIGDYE
;
A
#
# COMPACT_ATOMS: atom_id res chain seq x y z
N MET A 1 30.29 29.82 -2.80
CA MET A 1 29.18 29.96 -1.84
C MET A 1 28.66 28.59 -1.37
N PRO A 2 29.45 27.84 -0.57
CA PRO A 2 28.81 26.96 0.43
C PRO A 2 29.43 27.00 1.85
N GLN A 3 30.45 27.80 2.12
CA GLN A 3 31.12 27.83 3.44
C GLN A 3 30.34 28.53 4.56
N ASN A 4 29.33 29.36 4.27
CA ASN A 4 28.66 30.19 5.28
C ASN A 4 27.38 29.57 5.89
N LEU A 5 26.97 28.37 5.51
CA LEU A 5 25.74 27.75 6.06
C LEU A 5 25.83 27.55 7.59
N LEU A 6 27.02 27.24 8.09
CA LEU A 6 27.31 27.05 9.52
C LEU A 6 27.36 28.36 10.31
N GLU A 7 27.55 29.50 9.65
CA GLU A 7 27.51 30.82 10.29
C GLU A 7 26.07 31.26 10.57
N VAL A 8 25.10 30.69 9.85
CA VAL A 8 23.69 31.11 9.87
C VAL A 8 22.80 30.09 10.61
N PHE A 9 23.09 28.79 10.53
CA PHE A 9 22.25 27.74 11.09
C PHE A 9 23.04 26.72 11.92
N PRO A 10 22.47 26.21 13.04
CA PRO A 10 23.00 25.06 13.77
C PRO A 10 23.09 23.81 12.89
N MET A 11 24.00 22.89 13.23
CA MET A 11 24.22 21.66 12.46
C MET A 11 22.98 20.77 12.36
N GLU A 12 22.14 20.74 13.40
CA GLU A 12 20.90 19.97 13.43
C GLU A 12 19.91 20.51 12.39
N VAL A 13 19.86 21.83 12.21
CA VAL A 13 18.99 22.48 11.21
C VAL A 13 19.51 22.20 9.81
N ILE A 14 20.82 22.29 9.60
CA ILE A 14 21.44 21.95 8.31
C ILE A 14 21.18 20.49 7.95
N ASP A 15 21.32 19.57 8.90
CA ASP A 15 21.08 18.14 8.66
C ASP A 15 19.62 17.86 8.28
N ILE A 16 18.66 18.55 8.91
CA ILE A 16 17.25 18.51 8.52
C ILE A 16 17.08 19.04 7.09
N VAL A 17 17.69 20.17 6.74
CA VAL A 17 17.59 20.73 5.38
C VAL A 17 18.16 19.75 4.33
N LEU A 18 19.32 19.13 4.60
CA LEU A 18 19.92 18.15 3.70
C LEU A 18 19.01 16.93 3.46
N MET A 19 18.12 16.58 4.39
CA MET A 19 17.14 15.49 4.21
C MET A 19 16.12 15.75 3.10
N PHE A 20 15.88 17.02 2.76
CA PHE A 20 14.91 17.39 1.73
C PHE A 20 15.55 17.70 0.38
N LEU A 21 16.89 17.68 0.29
CA LEU A 21 17.61 17.92 -0.96
C LEU A 21 17.63 16.66 -1.84
N SER A 22 17.55 16.87 -3.16
CA SER A 22 17.70 15.78 -4.12
C SER A 22 19.14 15.24 -4.14
N LYS A 23 19.34 13.98 -4.57
CA LYS A 23 20.69 13.40 -4.75
C LYS A 23 21.57 14.27 -5.65
N ARG A 24 21.01 14.86 -6.72
CA ARG A 24 21.73 15.76 -7.62
C ARG A 24 22.18 17.04 -6.91
N THR A 25 21.29 17.62 -6.11
CA THR A 25 21.60 18.82 -5.31
C THR A 25 22.68 18.53 -4.28
N LEU A 26 22.61 17.37 -3.62
CA LEU A 26 23.63 16.93 -2.68
C LEU A 26 24.99 16.69 -3.36
N ALA A 27 25.01 16.11 -4.57
CA ALA A 27 26.24 15.92 -5.35
C ALA A 27 26.91 17.25 -5.72
N THR A 28 26.13 18.20 -6.26
CA THR A 28 26.64 19.55 -6.58
C THR A 28 27.13 20.28 -5.33
N LEU A 29 26.44 20.11 -4.20
CA LEU A 29 26.90 20.65 -2.93
C LEU A 29 28.23 20.00 -2.52
N TYR A 30 28.34 18.68 -2.58
CA TYR A 30 29.54 17.92 -2.24
C TYR A 30 30.75 18.37 -3.05
N ASP A 31 30.61 18.50 -4.38
CA ASP A 31 31.67 18.96 -5.29
C ASP A 31 32.11 20.40 -4.99
N GLY A 32 31.18 21.23 -4.51
CA GLY A 32 31.44 22.62 -4.12
C GLY A 32 32.07 22.79 -2.74
N LEU A 33 32.15 21.74 -1.92
CA LEU A 33 32.73 21.79 -0.57
C LEU A 33 34.24 21.50 -0.60
N SER A 34 35.00 22.33 0.12
CA SER A 34 36.43 22.08 0.39
C SER A 34 36.65 20.79 1.17
N GLU A 35 37.81 20.15 1.01
CA GLU A 35 38.18 18.93 1.76
C GLU A 35 38.09 19.10 3.28
N GLU A 36 38.41 20.28 3.80
CA GLU A 36 38.35 20.60 5.23
C GLU A 36 36.93 20.89 5.74
N SER A 37 35.91 20.86 4.88
CA SER A 37 34.55 21.22 5.28
C SER A 37 33.93 20.15 6.17
N VAL A 38 33.48 20.57 7.36
CA VAL A 38 32.72 19.70 8.29
C VAL A 38 31.37 19.26 7.73
N LEU A 39 30.84 19.93 6.71
CA LEU A 39 29.62 19.52 6.01
C LEU A 39 29.88 18.41 4.99
N LYS A 40 31.11 18.25 4.50
CA LYS A 40 31.41 17.31 3.42
C LYS A 40 31.10 15.86 3.82
N PRO A 41 31.48 15.36 5.01
CA PRO A 41 31.08 14.03 5.48
C PRO A 41 29.56 13.87 5.67
N LEU A 42 28.86 14.94 6.09
CA LEU A 42 27.42 14.91 6.32
C LEU A 42 26.65 14.80 4.98
N VAL A 43 26.98 15.66 4.02
CA VAL A 43 26.42 15.61 2.66
C VAL A 43 26.71 14.26 2.02
N PHE A 44 27.93 13.76 2.17
CA PHE A 44 28.34 12.45 1.69
C PHE A 44 27.49 11.31 2.28
N SER A 45 27.31 11.28 3.60
CA SER A 45 26.46 10.28 4.26
C SER A 45 25.01 10.34 3.76
N ARG A 46 24.49 11.55 3.49
CA ARG A 46 23.12 11.74 2.99
C ARG A 46 22.97 11.27 1.54
N MET A 47 23.96 11.52 0.68
CA MET A 47 23.96 11.07 -0.72
C MET A 47 23.81 9.55 -0.86
N PHE A 48 24.40 8.79 0.05
CA PHE A 48 24.42 7.31 0.03
C PHE A 48 23.48 6.66 1.05
N LYS A 49 22.65 7.44 1.77
CA LYS A 49 21.65 6.90 2.70
C LYS A 49 20.68 5.95 2.00
N HIS A 50 20.25 6.31 0.80
CA HIS A 50 19.41 5.49 -0.06
C HIS A 50 20.01 5.49 -1.47
N MET A 51 20.39 4.31 -1.96
CA MET A 51 21.02 4.14 -3.25
C MET A 51 20.22 3.15 -4.09
N LYS A 52 19.69 3.60 -5.21
CA LYS A 52 19.18 2.73 -6.27
C LYS A 52 20.29 2.52 -7.28
N VAL A 53 20.56 1.26 -7.63
CA VAL A 53 21.61 0.87 -8.58
C VAL A 53 20.97 0.61 -9.94
N ASP A 54 21.16 1.54 -10.87
CA ASP A 54 20.67 1.44 -12.24
C ASP A 54 21.77 0.96 -13.20
N ASN A 55 23.04 1.21 -12.88
CA ASN A 55 24.21 0.81 -13.66
C ASN A 55 25.44 0.51 -12.77
N LEU A 56 26.47 -0.09 -13.37
CA LEU A 56 27.70 -0.47 -12.68
C LEU A 56 28.55 0.73 -12.23
N GLU A 57 28.53 1.84 -12.98
CA GLU A 57 29.31 3.05 -12.67
C GLU A 57 28.95 3.59 -11.28
N GLN A 58 27.68 3.55 -10.89
CA GLN A 58 27.24 3.96 -9.56
C GLN A 58 27.87 3.12 -8.43
N LEU A 59 28.06 1.82 -8.66
CA LEU A 59 28.71 0.94 -7.69
C LEU A 59 30.21 1.23 -7.60
N ILE A 60 30.86 1.43 -8.75
CA ILE A 60 32.28 1.80 -8.84
C ILE A 60 32.52 3.13 -8.13
N GLU A 61 31.70 4.15 -8.41
CA GLU A 61 31.74 5.45 -7.76
C GLU A 61 31.61 5.31 -6.25
N ALA A 62 30.56 4.63 -5.77
CA ALA A 62 30.32 4.45 -4.34
C ALA A 62 31.47 3.70 -3.64
N ALA A 63 32.05 2.68 -4.27
CA ALA A 63 33.18 1.96 -3.72
C ALA A 63 34.47 2.80 -3.74
N SER A 64 34.72 3.57 -4.81
CA SER A 64 35.88 4.45 -4.91
C SER A 64 35.90 5.56 -3.85
N LEU A 65 34.72 5.93 -3.34
CA LEU A 65 34.54 6.93 -2.31
C LEU A 65 34.44 6.33 -0.89
N ASP A 66 34.62 5.01 -0.73
CA ASP A 66 34.42 4.29 0.54
C ASP A 66 33.04 4.57 1.19
N ALA A 67 32.00 4.68 0.35
CA ALA A 67 30.67 5.08 0.80
C ALA A 67 30.03 4.07 1.76
N ARG A 68 29.53 4.54 2.90
CA ARG A 68 28.66 3.77 3.79
C ARG A 68 27.22 3.88 3.34
N VAL A 69 26.75 2.87 2.61
CA VAL A 69 25.40 2.86 2.04
C VAL A 69 24.40 2.42 3.12
N GLY A 70 23.35 3.22 3.32
CA GLY A 70 22.27 2.88 4.26
C GLY A 70 21.41 1.74 3.70
N THR A 71 20.56 2.04 2.72
CA THR A 71 19.77 1.04 1.99
C THR A 71 20.13 1.07 0.51
N MET A 72 20.52 -0.08 -0.03
CA MET A 72 20.74 -0.28 -1.45
C MET A 72 19.56 -1.03 -2.08
N HIS A 73 18.99 -0.50 -3.16
CA HIS A 73 18.08 -1.23 -4.05
C HIS A 73 18.87 -1.68 -5.27
N LEU A 74 19.00 -3.00 -5.42
CA LEU A 74 19.82 -3.63 -6.44
C LEU A 74 18.95 -4.55 -7.28
N GLU A 75 18.78 -4.22 -8.56
CA GLU A 75 18.25 -5.17 -9.54
C GLU A 75 19.42 -6.02 -10.05
N TYR A 76 19.37 -7.33 -9.86
CA TYR A 76 20.49 -8.21 -10.16
C TYR A 76 20.83 -8.22 -11.65
N LYS A 77 22.13 -8.07 -11.95
CA LYS A 77 22.76 -8.31 -13.25
C LYS A 77 24.08 -9.03 -13.01
N ASP A 78 24.52 -9.85 -13.97
CA ASP A 78 25.77 -10.61 -13.83
C ASP A 78 27.00 -9.72 -13.68
N GLU A 79 27.02 -8.54 -14.30
CA GLU A 79 28.08 -7.55 -14.12
C GLU A 79 28.23 -7.06 -12.67
N TYR A 80 27.13 -7.00 -11.91
CA TYR A 80 27.17 -6.63 -10.49
C TYR A 80 27.75 -7.76 -9.63
N LEU A 81 27.52 -9.02 -10.01
CA LEU A 81 28.12 -10.17 -9.33
C LEU A 81 29.65 -10.10 -9.40
N SER A 82 30.20 -9.89 -10.60
CA SER A 82 31.64 -9.74 -10.80
C SER A 82 32.21 -8.62 -9.93
N PHE A 83 31.55 -7.46 -9.92
CA PHE A 83 31.95 -6.33 -9.09
C PHE A 83 32.02 -6.67 -7.59
N PHE A 84 30.98 -7.31 -7.04
CA PHE A 84 30.96 -7.66 -5.61
C PHE A 84 31.94 -8.78 -5.24
N GLN A 85 32.31 -9.64 -6.20
CA GLN A 85 33.36 -10.64 -6.01
C GLN A 85 34.76 -10.03 -6.02
N GLU A 86 34.99 -9.01 -6.86
CA GLU A 86 36.26 -8.28 -6.91
C GLU A 86 36.43 -7.35 -5.70
N ILE A 87 35.35 -6.73 -5.22
CA ILE A 87 35.36 -5.76 -4.10
C ILE A 87 34.44 -6.24 -2.96
N PRO A 88 34.75 -7.37 -2.29
CA PRO A 88 33.90 -7.93 -1.24
C PRO A 88 33.87 -7.06 0.03
N ALA A 89 34.86 -6.17 0.23
CA ALA A 89 34.87 -5.26 1.37
C ALA A 89 33.71 -4.25 1.30
N PHE A 90 33.36 -3.77 0.10
CA PHE A 90 32.31 -2.79 -0.10
C PHE A 90 30.93 -3.33 0.33
N THR A 91 30.68 -4.64 0.20
CA THR A 91 29.40 -5.24 0.63
C THR A 91 29.17 -5.10 2.14
N SER A 92 30.25 -5.03 2.93
CA SER A 92 30.18 -4.85 4.38
C SER A 92 29.87 -3.39 4.76
N CYS A 93 30.07 -2.44 3.85
CA CYS A 93 29.70 -1.03 4.04
C CYS A 93 28.22 -0.75 3.72
N ILE A 94 27.46 -1.74 3.25
CA ILE A 94 26.05 -1.61 2.93
C ILE A 94 25.22 -2.15 4.10
N SER A 95 24.44 -1.28 4.75
CA SER A 95 23.70 -1.66 5.97
C SER A 95 22.48 -2.53 5.68
N GLY A 96 21.83 -2.33 4.53
CA GLY A 96 20.69 -3.13 4.11
C GLY A 96 20.55 -3.17 2.60
N ILE A 97 20.27 -4.36 2.07
CA ILE A 97 20.07 -4.57 0.64
C ILE A 97 18.65 -5.07 0.39
N LYS A 98 17.99 -4.42 -0.57
CA LYS A 98 16.80 -4.94 -1.24
C LYS A 98 17.21 -5.41 -2.62
N LEU A 99 17.14 -6.72 -2.82
CA LEU A 99 17.62 -7.38 -4.02
C LEU A 99 16.44 -7.84 -4.87
N THR A 100 16.37 -7.38 -6.11
CA THR A 100 15.37 -7.82 -7.09
C THR A 100 16.06 -8.68 -8.15
N LEU A 101 15.59 -9.91 -8.35
CA LEU A 101 16.01 -10.74 -9.47
C LEU A 101 14.92 -10.67 -10.56
N PRO A 102 15.21 -10.07 -11.73
CA PRO A 102 14.28 -10.04 -12.84
C PRO A 102 14.06 -11.45 -13.40
N GLY A 103 12.85 -11.71 -13.92
CA GLY A 103 12.46 -13.05 -14.37
C GLY A 103 12.81 -13.35 -15.83
N PRO A 104 13.01 -14.63 -16.19
CA PRO A 104 13.02 -15.81 -15.32
C PRO A 104 14.33 -15.91 -14.52
N CYS A 105 14.25 -16.08 -13.20
CA CYS A 105 15.43 -16.08 -12.34
C CYS A 105 15.75 -17.43 -11.69
N ASP A 106 17.05 -17.69 -11.52
CA ASP A 106 17.59 -18.76 -10.68
C ASP A 106 18.08 -18.19 -9.33
N TYR A 107 17.39 -18.56 -8.25
CA TYR A 107 17.71 -18.09 -6.90
C TYR A 107 18.97 -18.74 -6.31
N THR A 108 19.62 -19.71 -6.98
CA THR A 108 20.94 -20.21 -6.58
C THR A 108 22.01 -19.12 -6.59
N VAL A 109 21.74 -17.97 -7.21
CA VAL A 109 22.57 -16.77 -7.17
C VAL A 109 22.87 -16.30 -5.75
N PHE A 110 22.01 -16.59 -4.76
CA PHE A 110 22.31 -16.28 -3.36
C PHE A 110 23.59 -16.93 -2.86
N ASN A 111 23.98 -18.08 -3.42
CA ASN A 111 25.24 -18.76 -3.08
C ASN A 111 26.46 -18.10 -3.73
N LYS A 112 26.26 -17.30 -4.78
CA LYS A 112 27.31 -16.64 -5.55
C LYS A 112 27.56 -15.21 -5.08
N ILE A 113 26.50 -14.54 -4.62
CA ILE A 113 26.50 -13.14 -4.22
C ILE A 113 27.04 -13.00 -2.79
N PRO A 114 28.17 -12.30 -2.56
CA PRO A 114 28.75 -12.11 -1.23
C PRO A 114 28.03 -11.00 -0.42
N LEU A 115 26.71 -10.93 -0.48
CA LEU A 115 25.91 -9.91 0.22
C LEU A 115 25.37 -10.49 1.53
N LYS A 116 25.95 -10.05 2.65
CA LYS A 116 25.59 -10.54 4.00
C LYS A 116 24.37 -9.83 4.60
N ASN A 117 24.06 -8.62 4.12
CA ASN A 117 23.03 -7.73 4.67
C ASN A 117 21.78 -7.64 3.79
N VAL A 118 21.47 -8.71 3.05
CA VAL A 118 20.21 -8.80 2.30
C VAL A 118 19.08 -9.05 3.28
N SER A 119 18.16 -8.08 3.37
CA SER A 119 17.00 -8.14 4.26
C SER A 119 15.69 -8.26 3.50
N HIS A 120 15.69 -7.90 2.22
CA HIS A 120 14.52 -7.97 1.35
C HIS A 120 14.93 -8.59 0.02
N VAL A 121 14.11 -9.50 -0.47
CA VAL A 121 14.30 -10.15 -1.77
C VAL A 121 13.00 -10.11 -2.55
N GLU A 122 13.11 -9.83 -3.84
CA GLU A 122 12.05 -9.97 -4.82
C GLU A 122 12.52 -10.88 -5.96
N LEU A 123 11.81 -11.98 -6.20
CA LEU A 123 12.13 -12.97 -7.23
C LEU A 123 11.00 -13.03 -8.25
N LYS A 124 11.31 -12.76 -9.52
CA LYS A 124 10.33 -12.77 -10.61
C LYS A 124 10.48 -13.97 -11.53
N GLY A 125 9.35 -14.53 -11.98
CA GLY A 125 9.35 -15.66 -12.92
C GLY A 125 10.05 -16.90 -12.39
N VAL A 126 9.88 -17.19 -11.09
CA VAL A 126 10.50 -18.35 -10.44
C VAL A 126 9.74 -19.61 -10.78
N LYS A 127 10.44 -20.70 -11.14
CA LYS A 127 9.82 -22.02 -11.36
C LYS A 127 9.63 -22.80 -10.06
N SER A 128 10.61 -22.74 -9.16
CA SER A 128 10.58 -23.37 -7.84
C SER A 128 11.41 -22.56 -6.88
N PHE A 129 11.15 -22.69 -5.58
CA PHE A 129 11.90 -21.99 -4.55
C PHE A 129 12.06 -22.90 -3.33
N ASP A 130 13.30 -23.08 -2.89
CA ASP A 130 13.64 -23.78 -1.65
C ASP A 130 13.98 -22.73 -0.57
N PRO A 131 13.08 -22.45 0.38
CA PRO A 131 13.31 -21.45 1.41
C PRO A 131 14.53 -21.73 2.29
N SER A 132 14.92 -23.01 2.45
CA SER A 132 16.07 -23.41 3.28
C SER A 132 17.42 -22.92 2.74
N ARG A 133 17.47 -22.60 1.44
CA ARG A 133 18.63 -22.04 0.75
C ARG A 133 18.68 -20.51 0.77
N ALA A 134 17.62 -19.86 1.26
CA ALA A 134 17.57 -18.41 1.31
C ALA A 134 18.43 -17.85 2.47
N PRO A 135 18.98 -16.62 2.34
CA PRO A 135 19.71 -15.98 3.43
C PRO A 135 18.88 -15.91 4.73
N ARG A 136 19.50 -16.32 5.84
CA ARG A 136 18.81 -16.43 7.15
C ARG A 136 18.33 -15.11 7.75
N ASN A 137 18.89 -13.98 7.32
CA ASN A 137 18.57 -12.63 7.82
C ASN A 137 17.45 -11.93 7.02
N LEU A 138 16.83 -12.62 6.06
CA LEU A 138 15.73 -12.06 5.29
C LEU A 138 14.54 -11.76 6.20
N LYS A 139 14.02 -10.54 6.07
CA LYS A 139 12.80 -10.07 6.74
C LYS A 139 11.60 -10.07 5.81
N LEU A 140 11.84 -9.87 4.51
CA LEU A 140 10.80 -9.85 3.48
C LEU A 140 11.22 -10.67 2.25
N ILE A 141 10.29 -11.48 1.75
CA ILE A 141 10.45 -12.20 0.49
C ILE A 141 9.20 -11.99 -0.37
N ASN A 142 9.40 -11.49 -1.59
CA ASN A 142 8.39 -11.48 -2.65
C ASN A 142 8.70 -12.56 -3.67
N LEU A 143 7.79 -13.52 -3.84
CA LEU A 143 7.90 -14.62 -4.79
C LEU A 143 6.83 -14.49 -5.87
N PHE A 144 7.24 -14.22 -7.10
CA PHE A 144 6.38 -14.22 -8.27
C PHE A 144 6.73 -15.43 -9.13
N PHE A 145 5.88 -16.45 -9.11
CA PHE A 145 6.07 -17.65 -9.91
C PHE A 145 5.76 -17.38 -11.39
N ASP A 146 6.38 -18.17 -12.27
CA ASP A 146 6.02 -18.17 -13.69
C ASP A 146 4.68 -18.87 -13.94
N LEU A 147 4.30 -19.03 -15.21
CA LEU A 147 3.01 -19.66 -15.58
C LEU A 147 2.95 -21.17 -15.30
N HIS A 148 4.10 -21.82 -15.10
CA HIS A 148 4.21 -23.27 -14.96
C HIS A 148 5.15 -23.65 -13.79
N PRO A 149 4.80 -23.25 -12.55
CA PRO A 149 5.62 -23.54 -11.39
C PRO A 149 5.73 -25.04 -11.16
N ILE A 150 6.92 -25.49 -10.79
CA ILE A 150 7.19 -26.87 -10.39
C ILE A 150 6.64 -27.03 -8.97
N PRO A 151 5.69 -27.97 -8.73
CA PRO A 151 5.21 -28.24 -7.39
C PRO A 151 6.36 -28.70 -6.49
N MET A 152 6.67 -27.91 -5.47
CA MET A 152 7.74 -28.19 -4.53
C MET A 152 7.29 -27.81 -3.11
N LYS A 153 7.64 -28.65 -2.12
CA LYS A 153 7.41 -28.33 -0.72
C LYS A 153 8.31 -27.16 -0.31
N MET A 154 7.70 -26.10 0.22
CA MET A 154 8.39 -24.91 0.70
C MET A 154 8.38 -24.92 2.23
N GLU A 155 9.49 -25.38 2.81
CA GLU A 155 9.73 -25.43 4.24
C GLU A 155 11.12 -24.90 4.59
N GLY A 156 11.40 -24.67 5.87
CA GLY A 156 12.70 -24.17 6.32
C GLY A 156 12.93 -22.68 6.01
N TRP A 157 11.87 -21.86 6.08
CA TRP A 157 11.95 -20.42 5.87
C TRP A 157 12.94 -19.72 6.81
N PRO A 158 13.53 -18.58 6.39
CA PRO A 158 14.40 -17.77 7.25
C PRO A 158 13.72 -17.42 8.58
N PRO A 159 14.40 -17.59 9.73
CA PRO A 159 13.79 -17.39 11.04
C PRO A 159 13.43 -15.92 11.33
N SER A 160 14.06 -14.97 10.64
CA SER A 160 13.76 -13.53 10.75
C SER A 160 12.65 -13.04 9.82
N LEU A 161 12.03 -13.94 9.05
CA LEU A 161 11.04 -13.57 8.04
C LEU A 161 9.74 -13.09 8.71
N SER A 162 9.39 -11.83 8.50
CA SER A 162 8.17 -11.22 9.04
C SER A 162 7.14 -10.92 7.94
N SER A 163 7.56 -10.76 6.69
CA SER A 163 6.67 -10.43 5.56
C SER A 163 6.91 -11.36 4.36
N LEU A 164 5.83 -11.88 3.77
CA LEU A 164 5.89 -12.83 2.67
C LEU A 164 4.82 -12.53 1.63
N VAL A 165 5.24 -12.38 0.38
CA VAL A 165 4.35 -12.24 -0.77
C VAL A 165 4.52 -13.44 -1.69
N ILE A 166 3.41 -14.10 -2.04
CA ILE A 166 3.41 -15.26 -2.94
C ILE A 166 2.36 -15.05 -4.03
N GLN A 167 2.80 -15.08 -5.28
CA GLN A 167 1.94 -14.96 -6.45
C GLN A 167 2.10 -16.13 -7.41
N GLY A 168 0.98 -16.71 -7.86
CA GLY A 168 0.94 -17.67 -8.97
C GLY A 168 1.30 -19.12 -8.65
N HIS A 169 1.38 -19.52 -7.38
CA HIS A 169 1.70 -20.91 -7.03
C HIS A 169 0.50 -21.85 -7.19
N ASN A 170 0.67 -22.95 -7.96
CA ASN A 170 -0.42 -23.86 -8.31
C ASN A 170 -0.81 -24.87 -7.22
N ASN A 171 0.13 -25.28 -6.35
CA ASN A 171 -0.16 -26.28 -5.30
C ASN A 171 0.19 -25.77 -3.90
N LEU A 172 -0.79 -25.20 -3.23
CA LEU A 172 -0.58 -24.40 -2.02
C LEU A 172 -0.49 -25.20 -0.75
N THR A 173 -0.96 -26.45 -0.78
CA THR A 173 -0.76 -27.40 0.32
C THR A 173 0.72 -27.70 0.59
N LEU A 174 1.59 -27.35 -0.36
CA LEU A 174 3.03 -27.51 -0.26
C LEU A 174 3.73 -26.36 0.48
N ILE A 175 3.02 -25.28 0.81
CA ILE A 175 3.60 -24.10 1.44
C ILE A 175 3.38 -24.17 2.94
N GLU A 176 4.45 -24.41 3.70
CA GLU A 176 4.42 -24.37 5.16
C GLU A 176 4.73 -22.95 5.63
N LEU A 177 3.71 -22.19 6.04
CA LEU A 177 3.89 -20.80 6.42
C LEU A 177 4.77 -20.65 7.69
N PRO A 178 5.70 -19.68 7.73
CA PRO A 178 6.54 -19.43 8.90
C PRO A 178 5.70 -19.03 10.13
N LYS A 179 6.04 -19.56 11.30
CA LYS A 179 5.29 -19.27 12.56
C LYS A 179 5.41 -17.82 13.02
N GLY A 180 6.54 -17.16 12.73
CA GLY A 180 6.81 -15.77 13.11
C GLY A 180 6.33 -14.74 12.08
N LEU A 181 5.56 -15.15 11.08
CA LEU A 181 5.10 -14.26 10.02
C LEU A 181 4.04 -13.27 10.54
N GLU A 182 4.25 -12.00 10.23
CA GLU A 182 3.39 -10.87 10.63
C GLU A 182 2.53 -10.39 9.44
N GLU A 183 3.06 -10.46 8.22
CA GLU A 183 2.38 -10.02 7.01
C GLU A 183 2.41 -11.10 5.92
N LEU A 184 1.25 -11.34 5.30
CA LEU A 184 1.10 -12.29 4.21
C LEU A 184 0.25 -11.70 3.10
N THR A 185 0.80 -11.63 1.89
CA THR A 185 0.04 -11.38 0.66
C THR A 185 0.07 -12.60 -0.22
N CYS A 186 -1.10 -13.03 -0.65
CA CYS A 186 -1.28 -14.19 -1.51
C CYS A 186 -2.10 -13.77 -2.72
N SER A 187 -1.61 -14.08 -3.92
CA SER A 187 -2.26 -13.63 -5.17
C SER A 187 -2.29 -14.69 -6.26
N ASN A 188 -3.43 -14.84 -6.94
CA ASN A 188 -3.61 -15.78 -8.06
C ASN A 188 -3.20 -17.22 -7.67
N LEU A 189 -3.75 -17.70 -6.56
CA LEU A 189 -3.43 -18.98 -5.95
C LEU A 189 -4.65 -19.90 -6.06
N GLN A 190 -4.48 -21.18 -6.42
CA GLN A 190 -5.60 -22.13 -6.62
C GLN A 190 -6.37 -22.54 -5.34
N GLY A 191 -5.92 -22.14 -4.14
CA GLY A 191 -6.61 -22.40 -2.87
C GLY A 191 -5.67 -22.37 -1.65
N LEU A 192 -6.08 -21.81 -0.51
CA LEU A 192 -5.13 -21.50 0.56
C LEU A 192 -4.97 -22.60 1.63
N CYS A 193 -3.91 -22.53 2.42
CA CYS A 193 -3.75 -23.31 3.65
C CYS A 193 -4.94 -23.11 4.61
N ASN A 194 -5.28 -24.15 5.38
CA ASN A 194 -6.42 -24.12 6.29
C ASN A 194 -6.17 -23.31 7.57
N GLN A 195 -4.92 -23.10 7.94
CA GLN A 195 -4.51 -22.42 9.17
C GLN A 195 -3.41 -21.42 8.87
N PHE A 196 -3.59 -20.20 9.36
CA PHE A 196 -2.59 -19.14 9.30
C PHE A 196 -1.76 -19.10 10.58
N PRO A 197 -0.53 -18.55 10.54
CA PRO A 197 0.25 -18.24 11.73
C PRO A 197 -0.54 -17.39 12.73
N SER A 198 -0.44 -17.70 14.02
CA SER A 198 -1.21 -17.03 15.06
C SER A 198 -0.76 -15.60 15.38
N GLY A 199 0.41 -15.20 14.90
CA GLY A 199 0.97 -13.84 15.03
C GLY A 199 0.67 -12.94 13.83
N LEU A 200 -0.03 -13.43 12.82
CA LEU A 200 -0.27 -12.69 11.58
C LEU A 200 -1.13 -11.44 11.85
N GLU A 201 -0.62 -10.26 11.53
CA GLU A 201 -1.29 -8.97 11.74
C GLU A 201 -1.93 -8.44 10.46
N LYS A 202 -1.32 -8.70 9.30
CA LYS A 202 -1.82 -8.27 8.00
C LYS A 202 -1.98 -9.45 7.04
N LEU A 203 -3.14 -9.54 6.41
CA LEU A 203 -3.45 -10.58 5.43
C LEU A 203 -4.11 -9.97 4.19
N GLU A 204 -3.55 -10.25 3.03
CA GLU A 204 -4.13 -9.88 1.73
C GLU A 204 -4.33 -11.15 0.88
N LEU A 205 -5.56 -11.37 0.44
CA LEU A 205 -5.95 -12.49 -0.41
C LEU A 205 -6.50 -11.93 -1.72
N ILE A 206 -5.87 -12.23 -2.85
CA ILE A 206 -6.19 -11.60 -4.14
C ILE A 206 -6.35 -12.68 -5.22
N LEU A 207 -7.50 -12.74 -5.87
CA LEU A 207 -7.85 -13.74 -6.89
C LEU A 207 -7.62 -15.17 -6.38
N ILE A 208 -8.09 -15.46 -5.17
CA ILE A 208 -7.98 -16.78 -4.53
C ILE A 208 -9.38 -17.33 -4.26
N PRO A 209 -9.67 -18.60 -4.56
CA PRO A 209 -10.95 -19.19 -4.18
C PRO A 209 -11.05 -19.27 -2.65
N PHE A 210 -12.01 -18.53 -2.09
CA PHE A 210 -12.30 -18.55 -0.66
C PHE A 210 -13.22 -19.72 -0.30
N GLN A 211 -12.86 -20.50 0.72
CA GLN A 211 -13.67 -21.66 1.14
C GLN A 211 -13.94 -21.62 2.65
N ASN A 212 -13.10 -22.29 3.44
CA ASN A 212 -13.33 -22.56 4.86
C ASN A 212 -12.21 -22.05 5.78
N GLN A 213 -11.36 -21.16 5.27
CA GLN A 213 -10.24 -20.63 6.02
C GLN A 213 -10.73 -19.86 7.26
N ARG A 214 -10.03 -20.06 8.39
CA ARG A 214 -10.26 -19.35 9.65
C ARG A 214 -9.20 -18.29 9.82
N PHE A 215 -9.62 -17.06 10.08
CA PHE A 215 -8.70 -15.96 10.33
C PHE A 215 -8.21 -15.98 11.79
N PRO A 216 -6.90 -15.81 12.06
CA PRO A 216 -6.39 -15.65 13.40
C PRO A 216 -6.83 -14.31 14.02
N ASN A 217 -7.08 -14.31 15.33
CA ASN A 217 -7.56 -13.14 16.07
C ASN A 217 -6.53 -12.00 16.17
N SER A 218 -5.28 -12.23 15.76
CA SER A 218 -4.20 -11.24 15.70
C SER A 218 -4.34 -10.26 14.53
N ILE A 219 -5.12 -10.61 13.50
CA ILE A 219 -5.25 -9.79 12.29
C ILE A 219 -5.87 -8.44 12.64
N LYS A 220 -5.18 -7.38 12.21
CA LYS A 220 -5.57 -5.98 12.29
C LYS A 220 -5.99 -5.45 10.91
N GLU A 221 -5.35 -5.94 9.85
CA GLU A 221 -5.65 -5.53 8.47
C GLU A 221 -5.96 -6.74 7.60
N LEU A 222 -7.14 -6.74 6.98
CA LEU A 222 -7.60 -7.81 6.11
C LEU A 222 -8.07 -7.22 4.77
N LEU A 223 -7.43 -7.66 3.69
CA LEU A 223 -7.87 -7.39 2.33
C LEU A 223 -8.28 -8.71 1.68
N ILE A 224 -9.48 -8.70 1.09
CA ILE A 224 -10.02 -9.83 0.34
C ILE A 224 -10.48 -9.30 -1.00
N ASP A 225 -9.76 -9.67 -2.04
CA ASP A 225 -10.09 -9.43 -3.44
C ASP A 225 -10.40 -10.77 -4.12
N CYS A 226 -11.50 -11.40 -3.72
CA CYS A 226 -11.82 -12.77 -4.07
C CYS A 226 -13.31 -12.98 -4.23
N ARG A 227 -13.75 -13.66 -5.29
CA ARG A 227 -15.16 -14.06 -5.44
C ARG A 227 -15.56 -15.06 -4.36
N THR A 228 -16.64 -14.77 -3.63
CA THR A 228 -17.28 -15.69 -2.70
C THR A 228 -18.75 -15.86 -3.03
N ASP A 229 -19.23 -17.10 -2.89
CA ASP A 229 -20.65 -17.43 -3.07
C ASP A 229 -21.47 -17.20 -1.79
N ASP A 230 -20.81 -16.99 -0.63
CA ASP A 230 -21.47 -16.81 0.67
C ASP A 230 -20.74 -15.77 1.53
N VAL A 231 -21.21 -14.53 1.38
CA VAL A 231 -20.69 -13.33 2.06
C VAL A 231 -20.97 -13.38 3.56
N GLY A 232 -22.16 -13.84 3.96
CA GLY A 232 -22.55 -13.90 5.37
C GLY A 232 -21.61 -14.79 6.17
N LYS A 233 -21.22 -15.92 5.58
CA LYS A 233 -20.21 -16.83 6.15
C LYS A 233 -18.81 -16.21 6.22
N LEU A 234 -18.43 -15.38 5.25
CA LEU A 234 -17.18 -14.62 5.31
C LEU A 234 -17.21 -13.60 6.47
N LEU A 235 -18.27 -12.81 6.55
CA LEU A 235 -18.45 -11.78 7.58
C LEU A 235 -18.50 -12.36 9.00
N GLY A 236 -19.18 -13.50 9.17
CA GLY A 236 -19.25 -14.21 10.46
C GLY A 236 -17.92 -14.81 10.94
N ARG A 237 -16.86 -14.76 10.11
CA ARG A 237 -15.51 -15.25 10.45
C ARG A 237 -14.51 -14.14 10.69
N LEU A 238 -14.91 -12.87 10.55
CA LEU A 238 -14.00 -11.75 10.70
C LEU A 238 -13.39 -11.71 12.11
N PRO A 239 -12.08 -11.44 12.24
CA PRO A 239 -11.41 -11.29 13.54
C PRO A 239 -12.02 -10.15 14.36
N SER A 240 -12.23 -10.37 15.66
CA SER A 240 -12.85 -9.35 16.52
C SER A 240 -11.97 -8.12 16.79
N LYS A 241 -10.65 -8.20 16.56
CA LYS A 241 -9.68 -7.09 16.71
C LYS A 241 -9.37 -6.36 15.41
N LEU A 242 -10.08 -6.69 14.33
CA LEU A 242 -9.84 -6.12 13.01
C LEU A 242 -10.03 -4.60 13.01
N LYS A 243 -9.07 -3.88 12.44
CA LYS A 243 -9.07 -2.41 12.34
C LYS A 243 -9.37 -1.93 10.93
N LYS A 244 -8.84 -2.63 9.93
CA LYS A 244 -9.06 -2.34 8.51
C LYS A 244 -9.60 -3.56 7.80
N LEU A 245 -10.74 -3.40 7.13
CA LEU A 245 -11.32 -4.38 6.24
C LEU A 245 -11.44 -3.80 4.83
N SER A 246 -10.87 -4.48 3.85
CA SER A 246 -11.04 -4.16 2.43
C SER A 246 -11.62 -5.36 1.69
N LEU A 247 -12.75 -5.16 1.03
CA LEU A 247 -13.46 -6.16 0.22
C LEU A 247 -13.53 -5.65 -1.21
N THR A 248 -12.91 -6.36 -2.15
CA THR A 248 -12.92 -6.00 -3.57
C THR A 248 -13.40 -7.18 -4.42
N THR A 249 -14.25 -6.91 -5.41
CA THR A 249 -14.80 -7.93 -6.35
C THR A 249 -15.38 -9.19 -5.68
N THR A 250 -15.82 -9.08 -4.42
CA THR A 250 -16.07 -10.28 -3.61
C THR A 250 -17.39 -10.97 -3.89
N LEU A 251 -18.31 -10.36 -4.63
CA LEU A 251 -19.74 -10.67 -4.51
C LEU A 251 -20.35 -11.21 -5.80
N TYR A 252 -20.92 -12.43 -5.72
CA TYR A 252 -21.94 -12.89 -6.66
C TYR A 252 -23.31 -12.44 -6.14
N GLY A 253 -23.82 -11.33 -6.67
CA GLY A 253 -25.16 -10.83 -6.36
C GLY A 253 -25.18 -9.66 -5.37
N MET A 254 -26.39 -9.20 -5.06
CA MET A 254 -26.60 -8.04 -4.19
C MET A 254 -26.42 -8.43 -2.72
N ILE A 255 -25.56 -7.70 -1.99
CA ILE A 255 -25.61 -7.71 -0.52
C ILE A 255 -26.80 -6.85 -0.10
N SER A 256 -27.76 -7.46 0.58
CA SER A 256 -28.84 -6.73 1.25
C SER A 256 -28.46 -6.35 2.68
N SER A 257 -27.66 -7.15 3.40
CA SER A 257 -27.26 -6.84 4.78
C SER A 257 -25.77 -7.08 5.03
N PHE A 258 -25.17 -6.21 5.84
CA PHE A 258 -23.75 -6.22 6.15
C PHE A 258 -23.53 -5.96 7.63
N GLU A 259 -22.75 -6.81 8.29
CA GLU A 259 -22.38 -6.67 9.69
C GLU A 259 -20.90 -7.02 9.84
N CYS A 260 -20.16 -6.18 10.56
CA CYS A 260 -18.74 -6.38 10.83
C CYS A 260 -18.40 -6.00 12.28
N PRO A 261 -17.25 -6.43 12.81
CA PRO A 261 -16.87 -6.14 14.18
C PRO A 261 -16.79 -4.63 14.47
N ASP A 262 -17.30 -4.20 15.63
CA ASP A 262 -17.30 -2.79 16.06
C ASP A 262 -15.89 -2.17 16.19
N SER A 263 -14.85 -2.99 16.16
CA SER A 263 -13.44 -2.58 16.20
C SER A 263 -12.92 -1.99 14.89
N VAL A 264 -13.63 -2.20 13.77
CA VAL A 264 -13.23 -1.73 12.44
C VAL A 264 -13.32 -0.20 12.37
N GLU A 265 -12.22 0.42 11.99
CA GLU A 265 -12.05 1.88 11.83
C GLU A 265 -12.02 2.30 10.36
N ILE A 266 -11.57 1.41 9.48
CA ILE A 266 -11.52 1.63 8.03
C ILE A 266 -12.22 0.48 7.33
N LEU A 267 -13.30 0.79 6.63
CA LEU A 267 -14.04 -0.16 5.80
C LEU A 267 -13.98 0.28 4.35
N GLU A 268 -13.45 -0.58 3.49
CA GLU A 268 -13.43 -0.39 2.04
C GLU A 268 -14.22 -1.52 1.38
N ILE A 269 -15.21 -1.18 0.55
CA ILE A 269 -15.97 -2.14 -0.24
C ILE A 269 -16.03 -1.63 -1.67
N LYS A 270 -15.31 -2.27 -2.59
CA LYS A 270 -15.07 -1.79 -3.96
C LYS A 270 -15.51 -2.83 -4.99
N HIS A 271 -16.09 -2.39 -6.12
CA HIS A 271 -16.51 -3.30 -7.20
C HIS A 271 -17.43 -4.43 -6.72
N CYS A 272 -18.36 -4.11 -5.82
CA CYS A 272 -19.18 -5.07 -5.08
C CYS A 272 -20.66 -4.98 -5.46
N ILE A 273 -21.03 -4.13 -6.42
CA ILE A 273 -22.41 -4.04 -6.94
C ILE A 273 -23.42 -3.74 -5.82
N ILE A 274 -23.01 -2.97 -4.81
CA ILE A 274 -23.92 -2.53 -3.74
C ILE A 274 -24.86 -1.47 -4.31
N GLU A 275 -26.17 -1.66 -4.14
CA GLU A 275 -27.20 -0.72 -4.61
C GLU A 275 -27.85 0.08 -3.47
N ASN A 276 -27.92 -0.50 -2.27
CA ASN A 276 -28.56 0.08 -1.09
C ASN A 276 -27.75 -0.23 0.19
N LEU A 277 -27.76 0.70 1.15
CA LEU A 277 -27.04 0.63 2.43
C LEU A 277 -27.95 0.60 3.67
N GLY A 278 -29.28 0.69 3.53
CA GLY A 278 -30.22 0.90 4.64
C GLY A 278 -30.18 -0.19 5.72
N ASP A 279 -29.91 -1.44 5.33
CA ASP A 279 -29.80 -2.59 6.23
C ASP A 279 -28.35 -2.88 6.68
N PHE A 280 -27.40 -1.99 6.35
CA PHE A 280 -26.01 -2.13 6.80
C PHE A 280 -25.90 -1.73 8.27
N LYS A 281 -25.35 -2.62 9.09
CA LYS A 281 -24.96 -2.31 10.46
C LYS A 281 -23.49 -1.90 10.46
N LEU A 282 -23.26 -0.60 10.30
CA LEU A 282 -21.92 -0.02 10.30
C LEU A 282 -21.29 -0.08 11.70
N PRO A 283 -19.97 -0.34 11.81
CA PRO A 283 -19.29 -0.48 13.09
C PRO A 283 -19.18 0.89 13.77
N LYS A 284 -19.36 0.92 15.09
CA LYS A 284 -19.39 2.20 15.85
C LYS A 284 -18.06 2.96 15.81
N SER A 285 -16.94 2.26 15.61
CA SER A 285 -15.61 2.87 15.52
C SER A 285 -15.24 3.35 14.11
N LEU A 286 -16.15 3.27 13.13
CA LEU A 286 -15.82 3.56 11.74
C LEU A 286 -15.45 5.04 11.54
N VAL A 287 -14.20 5.28 11.14
CA VAL A 287 -13.69 6.62 10.83
C VAL A 287 -13.70 6.88 9.33
N LYS A 288 -13.40 5.85 8.52
CA LYS A 288 -13.34 5.96 7.06
C LYS A 288 -14.17 4.88 6.39
N PHE A 289 -15.10 5.30 5.54
CA PHE A 289 -15.93 4.40 4.75
C PHE A 289 -15.74 4.69 3.26
N ILE A 290 -15.23 3.69 2.54
CA ILE A 290 -14.92 3.79 1.11
C ILE A 290 -15.78 2.78 0.35
N LEU A 291 -16.62 3.28 -0.54
CA LEU A 291 -17.63 2.54 -1.31
C LEU A 291 -17.48 2.79 -2.81
N THR A 292 -16.26 3.00 -3.28
CA THR A 292 -15.97 3.35 -4.68
C THR A 292 -16.37 2.23 -5.65
N ASP A 293 -16.83 2.60 -6.84
CA ASP A 293 -17.18 1.67 -7.93
C ASP A 293 -18.27 0.65 -7.56
N ASN A 294 -19.32 1.12 -6.89
CA ASN A 294 -20.54 0.35 -6.63
C ASN A 294 -21.69 0.88 -7.49
N LYS A 295 -22.94 0.55 -7.14
CA LYS A 295 -24.14 0.96 -7.85
C LYS A 295 -25.13 1.69 -6.94
N ILE A 296 -24.62 2.38 -5.92
CA ILE A 296 -25.45 3.02 -4.90
C ILE A 296 -26.23 4.15 -5.55
N LEU A 297 -27.56 4.10 -5.46
CA LEU A 297 -28.45 5.06 -6.12
C LEU A 297 -28.98 6.15 -5.18
N ASN A 298 -29.06 5.86 -3.89
CA ASN A 298 -29.53 6.79 -2.86
C ASN A 298 -28.88 6.46 -1.51
N LEU A 299 -28.92 7.43 -0.59
CA LEU A 299 -28.36 7.34 0.76
C LEU A 299 -29.42 7.64 1.83
N GLN A 300 -30.71 7.50 1.49
CA GLN A 300 -31.80 7.72 2.45
C GLN A 300 -31.78 6.62 3.51
N ASP A 301 -32.13 6.97 4.74
CA ASP A 301 -32.22 6.07 5.90
C ASP A 301 -30.91 5.36 6.31
N VAL A 302 -29.77 5.74 5.74
CA VAL A 302 -28.46 5.17 6.11
C VAL A 302 -28.03 5.70 7.47
N LYS A 303 -27.82 4.78 8.42
CA LYS A 303 -27.39 5.12 9.79
C LYS A 303 -25.87 5.10 9.89
N TYR A 304 -25.26 6.25 9.65
CA TYR A 304 -23.82 6.43 9.83
C TYR A 304 -23.44 6.51 11.32
N PRO A 305 -22.28 5.97 11.73
CA PRO A 305 -21.76 6.18 13.07
C PRO A 305 -21.25 7.61 13.26
N GLU A 306 -21.38 8.14 14.48
CA GLU A 306 -20.98 9.52 14.80
C GLU A 306 -19.47 9.77 14.63
N SER A 307 -18.66 8.71 14.64
CA SER A 307 -17.20 8.73 14.47
C SER A 307 -16.75 8.91 13.02
N LEU A 308 -17.67 8.83 12.04
CA LEU A 308 -17.31 8.87 10.62
C LEU A 308 -16.81 10.25 10.20
N GLN A 309 -15.58 10.29 9.69
CA GLN A 309 -14.89 11.51 9.25
C GLN A 309 -14.68 11.55 7.74
N VAL A 310 -14.54 10.39 7.09
CA VAL A 310 -14.32 10.29 5.64
C VAL A 310 -15.34 9.35 5.02
N LEU A 311 -16.09 9.87 4.04
CA LEU A 311 -17.02 9.09 3.23
C LEU A 311 -16.64 9.24 1.76
N ASN A 312 -16.29 8.13 1.12
CA ASN A 312 -15.97 8.08 -0.30
C ASN A 312 -16.98 7.20 -1.03
N LEU A 313 -17.74 7.81 -1.93
CA LEU A 313 -18.80 7.25 -2.75
C LEU A 313 -18.54 7.53 -4.24
N ASN A 314 -17.26 7.72 -4.62
CA ASN A 314 -16.89 7.94 -6.01
C ASN A 314 -17.38 6.81 -6.91
N SER A 315 -17.67 7.12 -8.18
CA SER A 315 -18.08 6.15 -9.19
C SER A 315 -19.28 5.30 -8.75
N ASN A 316 -20.37 5.96 -8.35
CA ASN A 316 -21.64 5.32 -8.00
C ASN A 316 -22.77 5.83 -8.92
N GLY A 317 -24.02 5.56 -8.56
CA GLY A 317 -25.21 5.97 -9.31
C GLY A 317 -25.99 7.10 -8.67
N LEU A 318 -25.40 7.86 -7.74
CA LEU A 318 -26.10 8.89 -6.98
C LEU A 318 -26.55 10.03 -7.89
N ARG A 319 -27.78 10.50 -7.70
CA ARG A 319 -28.36 11.62 -8.47
C ARG A 319 -28.63 12.86 -7.63
N THR A 320 -28.76 12.70 -6.32
CA THR A 320 -29.04 13.76 -5.36
C THR A 320 -28.51 13.40 -3.98
N LEU A 321 -28.16 14.41 -3.19
CA LEU A 321 -27.89 14.31 -1.75
C LEU A 321 -28.97 15.04 -0.92
N HIS A 322 -30.10 15.41 -1.55
CA HIS A 322 -31.21 16.06 -0.87
C HIS A 322 -31.82 15.13 0.19
N ASN A 323 -32.05 15.66 1.39
CA ASN A 323 -32.55 14.92 2.56
C ASN A 323 -31.69 13.69 2.94
N VAL A 324 -30.39 13.75 2.70
CA VAL A 324 -29.44 12.75 3.22
C VAL A 324 -28.91 13.22 4.57
N ASP A 325 -29.10 12.41 5.60
CA ASP A 325 -28.56 12.65 6.94
C ASP A 325 -27.07 12.29 7.01
N LEU A 326 -26.22 13.21 6.55
CA LEU A 326 -24.77 13.08 6.64
C LEU A 326 -24.28 13.21 8.11
N PRO A 327 -23.25 12.46 8.53
CA PRO A 327 -22.78 12.50 9.91
C PRO A 327 -22.15 13.85 10.26
N LYS A 328 -22.42 14.36 11.47
CA LYS A 328 -21.97 15.68 11.93
C LYS A 328 -20.45 15.84 12.00
N GLN A 329 -19.72 14.75 12.23
CA GLN A 329 -18.25 14.74 12.29
C GLN A 329 -17.59 14.53 10.91
N LEU A 330 -18.37 14.40 9.83
CA LEU A 330 -17.82 14.24 8.49
C LEU A 330 -16.98 15.47 8.13
N ARG A 331 -15.77 15.23 7.63
CA ARG A 331 -14.81 16.26 7.19
C ARG A 331 -14.50 16.14 5.70
N GLU A 332 -14.54 14.92 5.17
CA GLU A 332 -14.25 14.68 3.75
C GLU A 332 -15.37 13.88 3.11
N LEU A 333 -15.95 14.45 2.05
CA LEU A 333 -16.95 13.80 1.23
C LEU A 333 -16.46 13.74 -0.22
N TYR A 334 -16.30 12.52 -0.73
CA TYR A 334 -15.95 12.26 -2.12
C TYR A 334 -17.13 11.60 -2.82
N VAL A 335 -17.68 12.28 -3.82
CA VAL A 335 -18.83 11.81 -4.62
C VAL A 335 -18.58 12.04 -6.11
N ALA A 336 -17.31 12.03 -6.52
CA ALA A 336 -16.90 12.18 -7.91
C ALA A 336 -17.48 11.07 -8.80
N ASP A 337 -17.65 11.37 -10.09
CA ASP A 337 -18.17 10.45 -11.12
C ASP A 337 -19.52 9.81 -10.75
N ASN A 338 -20.41 10.62 -10.16
CA ASN A 338 -21.84 10.32 -9.97
C ASN A 338 -22.68 11.11 -11.01
N TYR A 339 -24.02 11.08 -10.88
CA TYR A 339 -24.96 11.66 -11.83
C TYR A 339 -25.73 12.86 -11.26
N PHE A 340 -25.06 13.70 -10.47
CA PHE A 340 -25.65 14.92 -9.92
C PHE A 340 -25.90 15.95 -11.02
N THR A 341 -27.06 16.60 -10.94
CA THR A 341 -27.42 17.74 -11.82
C THR A 341 -27.57 19.04 -11.04
N SER A 342 -27.64 18.96 -9.71
CA SER A 342 -27.74 20.09 -8.78
C SER A 342 -27.29 19.65 -7.38
N LEU A 343 -26.87 20.62 -6.56
CA LEU A 343 -26.65 20.49 -5.11
C LEU A 343 -27.65 21.33 -4.29
N GLU A 344 -28.73 21.78 -4.93
CA GLU A 344 -29.78 22.54 -4.27
C GLU A 344 -30.44 21.74 -3.14
N GLY A 345 -30.64 22.39 -2.00
CA GLY A 345 -31.28 21.79 -0.83
C GLY A 345 -30.46 20.68 -0.16
N VAL A 346 -29.15 20.57 -0.46
CA VAL A 346 -28.23 19.69 0.26
C VAL A 346 -27.71 20.42 1.49
N THR A 347 -27.86 19.81 2.66
CA THR A 347 -27.28 20.31 3.91
C THR A 347 -25.99 19.55 4.19
N PHE A 348 -24.86 20.18 3.91
CA PHE A 348 -23.56 19.60 4.25
C PHE A 348 -23.22 19.83 5.73
N PRO A 349 -22.54 18.87 6.39
CA PRO A 349 -21.92 19.11 7.68
C PRO A 349 -20.70 20.04 7.52
N GLU A 350 -19.93 20.24 8.61
CA GLU A 350 -18.69 21.03 8.60
C GLU A 350 -17.56 20.33 7.82
N LEU A 351 -17.72 20.22 6.49
CA LEU A 351 -16.79 19.61 5.57
C LEU A 351 -15.57 20.50 5.33
N GLU A 352 -14.40 19.89 5.26
CA GLU A 352 -13.16 20.52 4.81
C GLU A 352 -12.87 20.23 3.33
N ILE A 353 -13.26 19.05 2.84
CA ILE A 353 -13.07 18.61 1.45
C ILE A 353 -14.38 18.11 0.88
N LEU A 354 -14.74 18.63 -0.29
CA LEU A 354 -15.84 18.14 -1.13
C LEU A 354 -15.30 17.87 -2.54
N ASP A 355 -15.43 16.64 -3.01
CA ASP A 355 -15.11 16.26 -4.38
C ASP A 355 -16.38 15.84 -5.13
N ILE A 356 -16.78 16.64 -6.10
CA ILE A 356 -17.91 16.42 -7.01
C ILE A 356 -17.45 16.27 -8.46
N THR A 357 -16.14 16.15 -8.71
CA THR A 357 -15.56 16.05 -10.06
C THR A 357 -16.29 15.01 -10.92
N THR A 358 -16.49 15.27 -12.20
CA THR A 358 -17.15 14.32 -13.11
C THR A 358 -16.43 14.24 -14.45
N ASN A 359 -16.38 13.06 -15.05
CA ASN A 359 -16.07 12.86 -16.46
C ASN A 359 -17.32 12.48 -17.28
N SER A 360 -18.51 12.54 -16.66
CA SER A 360 -19.79 12.19 -17.27
C SER A 360 -20.39 13.36 -18.06
N VAL A 361 -21.27 13.05 -19.00
CA VAL A 361 -22.13 14.05 -19.67
C VAL A 361 -23.22 14.60 -18.76
N VAL A 362 -23.49 13.92 -17.63
CA VAL A 362 -24.38 14.41 -16.59
C VAL A 362 -23.55 15.27 -15.64
N GLU A 363 -23.84 16.56 -15.64
CA GLU A 363 -23.07 17.59 -14.95
C GLU A 363 -23.98 18.58 -14.21
N ILE A 364 -23.41 19.24 -13.22
CA ILE A 364 -24.01 20.38 -12.56
C ILE A 364 -23.79 21.62 -13.44
N LYS A 365 -24.87 22.29 -13.81
CA LYS A 365 -24.83 23.49 -14.67
C LYS A 365 -24.98 24.80 -13.89
N SER A 366 -25.46 24.70 -12.64
CA SER A 366 -25.74 25.84 -11.78
C SER A 366 -25.43 25.51 -10.33
N MET A 367 -24.79 26.46 -9.63
CA MET A 367 -24.47 26.37 -8.20
C MET A 367 -25.18 27.43 -7.33
N LYS A 368 -26.04 28.27 -7.93
CA LYS A 368 -26.69 29.42 -7.25
C LYS A 368 -27.36 29.10 -5.91
N ASN A 369 -27.94 27.92 -5.78
CA ASN A 369 -28.70 27.50 -4.59
C ASN A 369 -27.93 26.48 -3.71
N ALA A 370 -26.66 26.22 -4.03
CA ALA A 370 -25.83 25.32 -3.24
C ALA A 370 -25.33 26.04 -1.98
N ILE A 371 -25.58 25.46 -0.82
CA ILE A 371 -25.10 25.99 0.46
C ILE A 371 -23.87 25.20 0.88
N LEU A 372 -22.68 25.73 0.58
CA LEU A 372 -21.42 25.12 0.99
C LEU A 372 -21.07 25.54 2.44
N PRO A 373 -20.51 24.62 3.25
CA PRO A 373 -20.17 24.95 4.63
C PRO A 373 -18.97 25.92 4.69
N PRO A 374 -18.93 26.86 5.64
CA PRO A 374 -17.86 27.85 5.76
C PRO A 374 -16.49 27.22 6.12
N THR A 375 -16.50 25.97 6.58
CA THR A 375 -15.31 25.18 6.87
C THR A 375 -14.65 24.56 5.64
N LEU A 376 -15.28 24.66 4.46
CA LEU A 376 -14.78 24.06 3.23
C LEU A 376 -13.47 24.72 2.78
N LYS A 377 -12.39 23.93 2.75
CA LYS A 377 -11.06 24.37 2.32
C LYS A 377 -10.80 24.01 0.87
N VAL A 378 -11.33 22.88 0.42
CA VAL A 378 -11.09 22.34 -0.93
C VAL A 378 -12.41 21.89 -1.54
N LEU A 379 -12.79 22.53 -2.65
CA LEU A 379 -13.83 22.07 -3.55
C LEU A 379 -13.19 21.59 -4.86
N LYS A 380 -13.37 20.31 -5.19
CA LYS A 380 -13.01 19.76 -6.49
C LYS A 380 -14.28 19.59 -7.31
N ALA A 381 -14.41 20.36 -8.38
CA ALA A 381 -15.60 20.39 -9.23
C ALA A 381 -15.24 20.31 -10.73
N GLY A 382 -14.14 19.62 -11.04
CA GLY A 382 -13.66 19.49 -12.41
C GLY A 382 -14.69 18.78 -13.30
N GLY A 383 -14.77 19.19 -14.57
CA GLY A 383 -15.64 18.57 -15.57
C GLY A 383 -17.12 18.99 -15.53
N HIS A 384 -17.48 19.95 -14.69
CA HIS A 384 -18.79 20.60 -14.75
C HIS A 384 -18.76 21.92 -15.54
N CYS A 385 -19.72 22.12 -16.44
CA CYS A 385 -19.95 23.40 -17.14
C CYS A 385 -20.80 24.37 -16.29
N ILE A 386 -20.30 24.78 -15.12
CA ILE A 386 -21.00 25.70 -14.21
C ILE A 386 -20.96 27.11 -14.82
N GLY A 387 -22.11 27.61 -15.25
CA GLY A 387 -22.21 28.90 -15.95
C GLY A 387 -22.38 30.11 -15.03
N ASP A 388 -22.50 29.91 -13.72
CA ASP A 388 -22.93 30.93 -12.76
C ASP A 388 -22.10 30.99 -11.47
N TYR A 389 -20.83 30.60 -11.54
CA TYR A 389 -19.87 30.76 -10.46
C TYR A 389 -19.31 32.19 -10.50
N GLU A 390 -19.95 33.12 -9.77
CA GLU A 390 -19.38 34.45 -9.44
C GLU A 390 -18.85 34.48 -8.00
#